data_AF-A0A3S0BT94-F1
#
_entry.id   AF-A0A3S0BT94-F1
#
_cell.length_a   1.000
_cell.length_b   1.000
_cell.length_c   1.000
_cell.angle_alpha   90.00
_cell.angle_beta   90.00
_cell.angle_gamma   90.00
#
_symmetry.space_group_name_H-M   'P 1'
#
loop_
_entity.id
_entity.type
_entity.pdbx_description
1 polymer ?
#
loop_
_entity_poly.entity_id
_entity_poly.type
_entity_poly.pdbx_seq_one_letter_code
_entity_poly.pdbx_strand_id
1 'polypeptide(L)'
;MTDGRAKAHERYHVAMVEVKRRLRAVNRILGAKKSRTLTLDTDNEFSWLQVRKVIELVAFAGISSDEARYAALRMEAKDNPDYTRDWKVGDILKRLSKITPHFLPIPIGSVQVMGDGLWHFNEGKEKQTLERFVEIYERAGEHLHVPNPFGEVSLEQHQQLVTSSRKQLYKDVLYLTSVLWTHAKVGLEFDPKDDEPRGAANPISAWLVQLGKPETDEVRVVLAEGIDRPEGRADKEDVPSDE
;
A
#
# COMPACT_ATOMS: atom_id res chain seq x y z
N MET A 1 4.59 14.06 -9.90
CA MET A 1 4.13 13.67 -11.25
C MET A 1 5.05 12.56 -11.71
N THR A 2 4.54 11.34 -11.81
CA THR A 2 5.28 10.19 -12.34
C THR A 2 5.27 10.24 -13.86
N ASP A 3 6.45 10.11 -14.47
CA ASP A 3 6.59 9.93 -15.92
C ASP A 3 5.80 8.67 -16.34
N GLY A 4 5.01 8.77 -17.40
CA GLY A 4 4.26 7.63 -17.97
C GLY A 4 5.17 6.51 -18.48
N ARG A 5 6.50 6.74 -18.54
CA ARG A 5 7.53 5.76 -18.90
C ARG A 5 8.29 5.17 -17.71
N ALA A 6 7.99 5.58 -16.49
CA ALA A 6 8.68 5.08 -15.30
C ALA A 6 8.52 3.56 -15.17
N LYS A 7 9.54 2.87 -14.64
CA LYS A 7 9.42 1.45 -14.30
C LYS A 7 8.49 1.27 -13.10
N ALA A 8 7.90 0.08 -12.95
CA ALA A 8 6.99 -0.25 -11.86
C ALA A 8 7.55 0.10 -10.45
N HIS A 9 8.80 -0.28 -10.19
CA HIS A 9 9.47 0.01 -8.91
C HIS A 9 9.76 1.51 -8.69
N GLU A 10 9.91 2.30 -9.76
CA GLU A 10 10.09 3.75 -9.67
C GLU A 10 8.78 4.45 -9.29
N ARG A 11 7.65 4.03 -9.87
CA ARG A 11 6.31 4.48 -9.43
C ARG A 11 6.10 4.18 -7.95
N TYR A 12 6.44 2.96 -7.53
CA TYR A 12 6.35 2.55 -6.14
C TYR A 12 7.25 3.38 -5.22
N HIS A 13 8.51 3.60 -5.62
CA HIS A 13 9.46 4.42 -4.86
C HIS A 13 8.93 5.84 -4.63
N VAL A 14 8.44 6.50 -5.69
CA VAL A 14 7.85 7.84 -5.58
C VAL A 14 6.68 7.85 -4.61
N ALA A 15 5.81 6.84 -4.66
CA ALA A 15 4.71 6.71 -3.71
C ALA A 15 5.21 6.53 -2.26
N MET A 16 6.27 5.74 -2.04
CA MET A 16 6.84 5.52 -0.71
C MET A 16 7.54 6.75 -0.14
N VAL A 17 8.17 7.58 -0.99
CA VAL A 17 8.68 8.90 -0.58
C VAL A 17 7.53 9.78 -0.08
N GLU A 18 6.41 9.78 -0.80
CA GLU A 18 5.23 10.56 -0.40
C GLU A 18 4.57 10.02 0.87
N VAL A 19 4.46 8.70 1.03
CA VAL A 19 4.01 8.04 2.28
C VAL A 19 4.88 8.50 3.45
N LYS A 20 6.21 8.46 3.30
CA LYS A 20 7.15 8.88 4.35
C LYS A 20 6.94 10.34 4.75
N ARG A 21 6.81 11.24 3.77
CA ARG A 21 6.56 12.67 4.02
C ARG A 21 5.27 12.90 4.81
N ARG A 22 4.20 12.17 4.47
CA ARG A 22 2.90 12.26 5.15
C ARG A 22 2.97 11.74 6.57
N LEU A 23 3.58 10.57 6.79
CA LEU A 23 3.80 10.03 8.14
C LEU A 23 4.66 10.97 8.99
N ARG A 24 5.71 11.59 8.41
CA ARG A 24 6.52 12.62 9.09
C ARG A 24 5.68 13.83 9.50
N ALA A 25 4.81 14.32 8.61
CA ALA A 25 3.94 15.47 8.92
C ALA A 25 2.98 15.15 10.08
N VAL A 26 2.38 13.96 10.08
CA VAL A 26 1.51 13.49 11.18
C VAL A 26 2.30 13.36 12.48
N ASN A 27 3.48 12.72 12.45
CA ASN A 27 4.31 12.55 13.64
C ASN A 27 4.77 13.89 14.23
N ARG A 28 5.06 14.90 13.39
CA ARG A 28 5.39 16.27 13.84
C ARG A 28 4.23 16.92 14.60
N ILE A 29 2.99 16.67 14.18
CA ILE A 29 1.79 17.15 14.87
C ILE A 29 1.56 16.34 16.14
N LEU A 30 1.57 15.01 16.07
CA LEU A 30 1.37 14.11 17.22
C LEU A 30 2.37 14.37 18.36
N GLY A 31 3.63 14.65 18.04
CA GLY A 31 4.69 14.96 19.01
C GLY A 31 4.75 16.41 19.48
N ALA A 32 3.88 17.30 18.99
CA ALA A 32 3.91 18.71 19.38
C ALA A 32 3.25 18.95 20.75
N LYS A 33 3.88 19.80 21.59
CA LYS A 33 3.31 20.22 22.89
C LYS A 33 2.09 21.14 22.76
N LYS A 34 1.97 21.83 21.62
CA LYS A 34 0.88 22.76 21.29
C LYS A 34 0.41 22.48 19.88
N SER A 35 -0.86 22.78 19.62
CA SER A 35 -1.44 22.60 18.29
C SER A 35 -0.70 23.37 17.22
N ARG A 36 -0.56 22.77 16.03
CA ARG A 36 0.16 23.38 14.90
C ARG A 36 -0.78 24.12 13.95
N THR A 37 -2.05 23.75 13.92
CA THR A 37 -3.11 24.37 13.12
C THR A 37 -4.08 25.21 13.96
N LEU A 38 -3.60 25.82 15.05
CA LEU A 38 -4.36 26.62 16.04
C LEU A 38 -5.18 25.79 17.05
N THR A 39 -5.84 24.71 16.63
CA THR A 39 -6.65 23.87 17.52
C THR A 39 -6.28 22.39 17.43
N LEU A 40 -6.62 21.61 18.46
CA LEU A 40 -6.41 20.15 18.43
C LEU A 40 -7.28 19.47 17.37
N ASP A 41 -8.47 20.02 17.12
CA ASP A 41 -9.43 19.50 16.15
C ASP A 41 -8.90 19.61 14.71
N THR A 42 -8.43 20.80 14.33
CA THR A 42 -7.81 21.02 13.00
C THR A 42 -6.50 20.24 12.84
N ASP A 43 -5.75 20.02 13.92
CA ASP A 43 -4.54 19.19 13.90
C ASP A 43 -4.91 17.73 13.60
N ASN A 44 -6.02 17.26 14.17
CA ASN A 44 -6.56 15.92 13.92
C ASN A 44 -7.10 15.80 12.50
N GLU A 45 -7.88 16.77 12.02
CA GLU A 45 -8.41 16.78 10.65
C GLU A 45 -7.28 16.70 9.62
N PHE A 46 -6.26 17.57 9.75
CA PHE A 46 -5.08 17.51 8.89
C PHE A 46 -4.41 16.13 8.94
N SER A 47 -4.26 15.57 10.14
CA SER A 47 -3.57 14.29 10.32
C SER A 47 -4.35 13.11 9.74
N TRP A 48 -5.68 13.09 9.90
CA TRP A 48 -6.55 12.08 9.28
C TRP A 48 -6.56 12.18 7.76
N LEU A 49 -6.52 13.41 7.20
CA LEU A 49 -6.33 13.59 5.76
C LEU A 49 -5.02 12.95 5.29
N GLN A 50 -3.92 13.17 6.02
CA GLN A 50 -2.64 12.55 5.67
C GLN A 50 -2.68 11.02 5.77
N VAL A 51 -3.31 10.47 6.82
CA VAL A 51 -3.49 9.02 6.98
C VAL A 51 -4.31 8.43 5.83
N ARG A 52 -5.42 9.08 5.45
CA ARG A 52 -6.23 8.66 4.29
C ARG A 52 -5.39 8.61 3.01
N LYS A 53 -4.59 9.65 2.78
CA LYS A 53 -3.68 9.74 1.62
C LYS A 53 -2.57 8.70 1.65
N VAL A 54 -2.09 8.30 2.83
CA VAL A 54 -1.15 7.16 2.96
C VAL A 54 -1.79 5.87 2.47
N ILE A 55 -3.03 5.57 2.87
CA ILE A 55 -3.73 4.36 2.40
C ILE A 55 -3.98 4.41 0.90
N GLU A 56 -4.40 5.57 0.36
CA GLU A 56 -4.55 5.79 -1.09
C GLU A 56 -3.24 5.48 -1.84
N LEU A 57 -2.12 6.05 -1.38
CA LEU A 57 -0.81 5.82 -2.00
C LEU A 57 -0.41 4.36 -1.98
N VAL A 58 -0.63 3.65 -0.85
CA VAL A 58 -0.32 2.22 -0.75
C VAL A 58 -1.17 1.41 -1.72
N ALA A 59 -2.47 1.72 -1.85
CA ALA A 59 -3.35 1.03 -2.77
C ALA A 59 -2.95 1.23 -4.24
N PHE A 60 -2.71 2.49 -4.65
CA PHE A 60 -2.30 2.80 -6.02
C PHE A 60 -0.90 2.24 -6.35
N ALA A 61 0.06 2.40 -5.44
CA ALA A 61 1.40 1.83 -5.61
C ALA A 61 1.34 0.29 -5.65
N GLY A 62 0.44 -0.32 -4.89
CA GLY A 62 0.22 -1.76 -4.86
C GLY A 62 -0.13 -2.37 -6.23
N ILE A 63 -0.73 -1.59 -7.14
CA ILE A 63 -0.99 -2.00 -8.54
C ILE A 63 0.33 -2.18 -9.32
N SER A 64 1.37 -1.40 -8.99
CA SER A 64 2.57 -1.32 -9.83
C SER A 64 3.32 -2.67 -9.95
N SER A 65 3.30 -3.52 -8.92
CA SER A 65 3.97 -4.83 -8.94
C SER A 65 3.28 -5.87 -9.83
N ASP A 66 1.98 -5.70 -10.06
CA ASP A 66 1.10 -6.67 -10.71
C ASP A 66 0.23 -5.95 -11.76
N GLU A 67 0.76 -4.91 -12.40
CA GLU A 67 -0.02 -3.95 -13.20
C GLU A 67 -0.73 -4.63 -14.37
N ALA A 68 -0.02 -5.48 -15.12
CA ALA A 68 -0.61 -6.24 -16.24
C ALA A 68 -1.73 -7.17 -15.77
N ARG A 69 -1.54 -7.83 -14.63
CA ARG A 69 -2.53 -8.72 -14.01
C ARG A 69 -3.75 -7.95 -13.50
N TYR A 70 -3.54 -6.78 -12.89
CA TYR A 70 -4.61 -5.90 -12.47
C TYR A 70 -5.39 -5.36 -13.67
N ALA A 71 -4.70 -4.93 -14.74
CA ALA A 71 -5.33 -4.47 -15.97
C ALA A 71 -6.20 -5.58 -16.60
N ALA A 72 -5.69 -6.81 -16.67
CA ALA A 72 -6.44 -7.96 -17.16
C ALA A 72 -7.70 -8.23 -16.34
N LEU A 73 -7.61 -8.23 -15.00
CA LEU A 73 -8.78 -8.31 -14.14
C LEU A 73 -9.80 -7.20 -14.43
N ARG A 74 -9.32 -5.97 -14.67
CA ARG A 74 -10.21 -4.82 -14.89
C ARG A 74 -10.92 -4.89 -16.24
N MET A 75 -10.31 -5.44 -17.28
CA MET A 75 -10.95 -5.65 -18.59
C MET A 75 -12.22 -6.53 -18.52
N GLU A 76 -12.34 -7.39 -17.49
CA GLU A 76 -13.54 -8.20 -17.28
C GLU A 76 -14.75 -7.39 -16.75
N ALA A 77 -14.53 -6.16 -16.26
CA ALA A 77 -15.59 -5.35 -15.67
C ALA A 77 -16.50 -4.72 -16.74
N LYS A 78 -17.81 -4.80 -16.51
CA LYS A 78 -18.83 -4.31 -17.45
C LYS A 78 -18.98 -2.78 -17.47
N ASP A 79 -18.68 -2.11 -16.36
CA ASP A 79 -18.97 -0.69 -16.13
C ASP A 79 -17.77 0.21 -16.44
N ASN A 80 -16.58 -0.19 -15.99
CA ASN A 80 -15.34 0.55 -16.20
C ASN A 80 -14.20 -0.43 -16.45
N PRO A 81 -13.87 -0.80 -17.71
CA PRO A 81 -12.76 -1.71 -17.98
C PRO A 81 -11.38 -1.04 -17.87
N ASP A 82 -11.34 0.30 -17.91
CA ASP A 82 -10.12 1.09 -17.83
C ASP A 82 -9.67 1.25 -16.36
N TYR A 83 -8.61 0.53 -16.00
CA TYR A 83 -8.05 0.54 -14.65
C TYR A 83 -7.48 1.91 -14.26
N THR A 84 -7.09 2.75 -15.22
CA THR A 84 -6.49 4.07 -14.95
C THR A 84 -7.50 5.06 -14.36
N ARG A 85 -8.80 4.72 -14.46
CA ARG A 85 -9.92 5.51 -13.92
C ARG A 85 -10.34 5.05 -12.52
N ASP A 86 -9.68 4.05 -11.95
CA ASP A 86 -9.97 3.60 -10.59
C ASP A 86 -9.57 4.66 -9.57
N TRP A 87 -10.49 5.02 -8.69
CA TRP A 87 -10.26 6.03 -7.64
C TRP A 87 -10.74 5.57 -6.26
N LYS A 88 -11.64 4.58 -6.20
CA LYS A 88 -12.19 4.05 -4.95
C LYS A 88 -11.22 3.05 -4.32
N VAL A 89 -10.46 3.51 -3.33
CA VAL A 89 -9.41 2.71 -2.66
C VAL A 89 -9.91 1.39 -2.09
N GLY A 90 -11.06 1.39 -1.41
CA GLY A 90 -11.64 0.15 -0.88
C GLY A 90 -11.88 -0.91 -1.96
N ASP A 91 -12.29 -0.48 -3.16
CA ASP A 91 -12.48 -1.39 -4.29
C ASP A 91 -11.14 -1.82 -4.91
N ILE A 92 -10.17 -0.91 -5.01
CA ILE A 92 -8.82 -1.23 -5.51
C ILE A 92 -8.18 -2.32 -4.63
N LEU A 93 -8.19 -2.15 -3.31
CA LEU A 93 -7.61 -3.11 -2.37
C LEU A 93 -8.31 -4.48 -2.46
N LYS A 94 -9.65 -4.50 -2.55
CA LYS A 94 -10.43 -5.75 -2.75
C LYS A 94 -10.18 -6.42 -4.10
N ARG A 95 -9.80 -5.66 -5.14
CA ARG A 95 -9.44 -6.23 -6.45
C ARG A 95 -8.02 -6.78 -6.41
N LEU A 96 -7.08 -6.05 -5.83
CA LEU A 96 -5.70 -6.52 -5.64
C LEU A 96 -5.66 -7.82 -4.82
N SER A 97 -6.47 -7.93 -3.77
CA SER A 97 -6.55 -9.16 -2.95
C SER A 97 -7.07 -10.38 -3.70
N LYS A 98 -7.66 -10.21 -4.88
CA LYS A 98 -8.13 -11.32 -5.74
C LYS A 98 -7.05 -11.83 -6.70
N ILE A 99 -6.00 -11.05 -6.95
CA ILE A 99 -5.00 -11.38 -7.99
C ILE A 99 -3.64 -11.75 -7.41
N THR A 100 -3.36 -11.33 -6.17
CA THR A 100 -2.11 -11.64 -5.49
C THR A 100 -2.33 -11.72 -3.98
N PRO A 101 -1.79 -12.73 -3.27
CA PRO A 101 -1.78 -12.75 -1.81
C PRO A 101 -0.83 -11.69 -1.23
N HIS A 102 0.04 -11.09 -2.06
CA HIS A 102 1.01 -10.06 -1.67
C HIS A 102 0.53 -8.64 -2.03
N PHE A 103 -0.78 -8.42 -1.99
CA PHE A 103 -1.41 -7.17 -2.39
C PHE A 103 -1.01 -5.98 -1.52
N LEU A 104 -0.80 -6.19 -0.22
CA LEU A 104 -0.28 -5.18 0.71
C LEU A 104 1.24 -5.30 0.91
N PRO A 105 1.90 -4.20 1.33
CA PRO A 105 3.29 -4.23 1.78
C PRO A 105 3.51 -5.22 2.92
N ILE A 106 4.44 -6.15 2.75
CA ILE A 106 4.75 -7.21 3.73
C ILE A 106 5.82 -6.67 4.67
N PRO A 107 5.53 -6.39 5.95
CA PRO A 107 6.54 -5.92 6.87
C PRO A 107 7.59 -7.00 7.08
N ILE A 108 8.85 -6.60 7.05
CA ILE A 108 10.00 -7.49 7.24
C ILE A 108 10.83 -7.03 8.43
N GLY A 109 11.29 -8.01 9.22
CA GLY A 109 12.04 -7.82 10.44
C GLY A 109 13.55 -7.95 10.23
N SER A 110 14.22 -8.52 11.22
CA SER A 110 15.66 -8.75 11.21
C SER A 110 16.08 -9.65 10.04
N VAL A 111 17.23 -9.32 9.46
CA VAL A 111 17.90 -10.12 8.43
C VAL A 111 18.77 -11.17 9.09
N GLN A 112 18.67 -12.40 8.63
CA GLN A 112 19.59 -13.48 8.90
C GLN A 112 20.35 -13.77 7.61
N VAL A 113 21.67 -13.55 7.61
CA VAL A 113 22.52 -13.98 6.49
C VAL A 113 22.67 -15.48 6.61
N MET A 114 22.05 -16.21 5.69
CA MET A 114 22.28 -17.62 5.53
C MET A 114 23.58 -17.81 4.73
N GLY A 115 24.21 -18.98 4.84
CA GLY A 115 25.39 -19.30 4.02
C GLY A 115 25.12 -19.07 2.52
N ASP A 116 26.18 -18.98 1.73
CA ASP A 116 26.12 -18.90 0.27
C ASP A 116 25.44 -17.63 -0.29
N GLY A 117 25.50 -16.53 0.44
CA GLY A 117 24.98 -15.23 -0.01
C GLY A 117 23.45 -15.11 0.02
N LEU A 118 22.77 -16.07 0.66
CA LEU A 118 21.32 -16.08 0.86
C LEU A 118 20.91 -15.24 2.07
N TRP A 119 19.82 -14.48 1.95
CA TRP A 119 19.33 -13.60 3.01
C TRP A 119 17.92 -14.04 3.38
N HIS A 120 17.71 -14.38 4.65
CA HIS A 120 16.39 -14.66 5.21
C HIS A 120 15.89 -13.45 5.98
N PHE A 121 14.66 -13.03 5.71
CA PHE A 121 14.00 -11.95 6.43
C PHE A 121 12.91 -12.56 7.32
N ASN A 122 13.03 -12.33 8.63
CA ASN A 122 11.93 -12.65 9.53
C ASN A 122 10.71 -11.81 9.17
N GLU A 123 9.51 -12.31 9.45
CA GLU A 123 8.31 -11.49 9.33
C GLU A 123 8.35 -10.31 10.32
N GLY A 124 7.79 -9.18 9.90
CA GLY A 124 7.56 -8.06 10.78
C GLY A 124 6.56 -8.41 11.90
N LYS A 125 6.61 -7.65 12.99
CA LYS A 125 5.74 -7.86 14.15
C LYS A 125 4.26 -7.61 13.85
N GLU A 126 3.99 -6.62 13.00
CA GLU A 126 2.64 -6.24 12.63
C GLU A 126 2.19 -7.05 11.41
N LYS A 127 0.90 -7.39 11.34
CA LYS A 127 0.34 -8.09 10.18
C LYS A 127 -0.42 -7.09 9.31
N GLN A 128 -0.07 -7.05 8.04
CA GLN A 128 -0.76 -6.32 7.00
C GLN A 128 -2.05 -7.06 6.62
N THR A 129 -3.21 -6.54 7.00
CA THR A 129 -4.51 -7.12 6.62
C THR A 129 -5.35 -6.15 5.81
N LEU A 130 -6.17 -6.70 4.90
CA LEU A 130 -7.08 -5.91 4.07
C LEU A 130 -8.06 -5.14 4.95
N GLU A 131 -8.64 -5.85 5.91
CA GLU A 131 -9.65 -5.34 6.84
C GLU A 131 -9.09 -4.13 7.58
N ARG A 132 -7.86 -4.23 8.07
CA ARG A 132 -7.25 -3.14 8.85
C ARG A 132 -6.95 -1.92 8.01
N PHE A 133 -6.50 -2.09 6.76
CA PHE A 133 -6.29 -0.97 5.84
C PHE A 133 -7.61 -0.29 5.46
N VAL A 134 -8.66 -1.06 5.20
CA VAL A 134 -10.00 -0.53 4.90
C VAL A 134 -10.58 0.21 6.11
N GLU A 135 -10.50 -0.37 7.32
CA GLU A 135 -10.94 0.29 8.55
C GLU A 135 -10.27 1.65 8.78
N ILE A 136 -8.95 1.73 8.57
CA ILE A 136 -8.21 2.98 8.73
C ILE A 136 -8.65 4.00 7.67
N TYR A 137 -8.86 3.56 6.43
CA TYR A 137 -9.31 4.43 5.34
C TYR A 137 -10.72 5.01 5.60
N GLU A 138 -11.68 4.16 5.98
CA GLU A 138 -13.06 4.59 6.26
C GLU A 138 -13.10 5.55 7.46
N ARG A 139 -12.44 5.19 8.58
CA ARG A 139 -12.34 6.04 9.76
C ARG A 139 -11.66 7.38 9.47
N ALA A 140 -10.61 7.37 8.66
CA ALA A 140 -9.98 8.62 8.21
C ALA A 140 -10.97 9.47 7.40
N GLY A 141 -11.88 8.86 6.64
CA GLY A 141 -12.96 9.56 5.94
C GLY A 141 -14.01 10.14 6.89
N GLU A 142 -14.43 9.39 7.89
CA GLU A 142 -15.37 9.85 8.93
C GLU A 142 -14.89 11.15 9.60
N HIS A 143 -13.60 11.25 9.90
CA HIS A 143 -12.99 12.43 10.52
C HIS A 143 -12.84 13.64 9.58
N LEU A 144 -13.12 13.50 8.28
CA LEU A 144 -13.10 14.61 7.31
C LEU A 144 -14.50 15.14 7.00
N HIS A 145 -15.55 14.48 7.49
CA HIS A 145 -16.91 14.97 7.30
C HIS A 145 -17.21 16.11 8.29
N VAL A 146 -17.79 17.18 7.75
CA VAL A 146 -18.34 18.25 8.58
C VAL A 146 -19.51 17.67 9.39
N PRO A 147 -19.57 17.89 10.72
CA PRO A 147 -20.68 17.43 11.55
C PRO A 147 -22.02 17.98 11.06
N ASN A 148 -23.08 17.17 11.17
CA ASN A 148 -24.42 17.62 10.85
C ASN A 148 -24.90 18.68 11.87
N PRO A 149 -25.23 19.91 11.45
CA PRO A 149 -25.64 20.98 12.36
C PRO A 149 -26.99 20.73 13.05
N PHE A 150 -27.78 19.76 12.60
CA PHE A 150 -29.04 19.35 13.23
C PHE A 150 -28.85 18.25 14.30
N GLY A 151 -27.62 17.76 14.48
CA GLY A 151 -27.30 16.80 15.55
C GLY A 151 -27.03 17.52 16.87
N GLU A 152 -27.53 16.97 17.98
CA GLU A 152 -27.18 17.45 19.31
C GLU A 152 -25.86 16.83 19.78
N VAL A 153 -24.80 17.65 19.82
CA VAL A 153 -23.53 17.27 20.44
C VAL A 153 -23.15 18.36 21.44
N SER A 154 -23.05 18.01 22.72
CA SER A 154 -22.60 18.96 23.73
C SER A 154 -21.11 19.31 23.53
N LEU A 155 -20.69 20.47 24.02
CA LEU A 155 -19.28 20.88 23.97
C LEU A 155 -18.35 19.86 24.65
N GLU A 156 -18.81 19.25 25.75
CA GLU A 156 -18.07 18.22 26.47
C GLU A 156 -17.91 16.94 25.62
N GLN A 157 -19.00 16.49 24.99
CA GLN A 157 -18.97 15.34 24.09
C GLN A 157 -18.03 15.59 22.92
N HIS A 158 -18.06 16.79 22.32
CA HIS A 158 -17.16 17.16 21.24
C HIS A 158 -15.69 17.10 21.68
N GLN A 159 -15.34 17.65 22.86
CA GLN A 159 -13.97 17.57 23.39
C GLN A 159 -13.50 16.13 23.65
N GLN A 160 -14.40 15.27 24.13
CA GLN A 160 -14.12 13.84 24.31
C GLN A 160 -13.90 13.13 22.97
N LEU A 161 -14.67 13.46 21.93
CA LEU A 161 -14.49 12.93 20.58
C LEU A 161 -13.14 13.35 19.99
N VAL A 162 -12.76 14.62 20.11
CA VAL A 162 -11.45 15.13 19.65
C VAL A 162 -10.30 14.39 20.34
N THR A 163 -10.41 14.19 21.66
CA THR A 163 -9.37 13.48 22.43
C THR A 163 -9.30 11.99 22.07
N SER A 164 -10.45 11.34 21.89
CA SER A 164 -10.52 9.93 21.50
C SER A 164 -10.01 9.71 20.08
N SER A 165 -10.37 10.61 19.15
CA SER A 165 -9.84 10.65 17.79
C SER A 165 -8.32 10.74 17.78
N ARG A 166 -7.72 11.61 18.60
CA ARG A 166 -6.26 11.72 18.74
C ARG A 166 -5.60 10.40 19.18
N LYS A 167 -6.20 9.72 20.16
CA LYS A 167 -5.69 8.42 20.64
C LYS A 167 -5.77 7.36 19.55
N GLN A 168 -6.87 7.33 18.79
CA GLN A 168 -7.04 6.38 17.70
C GLN A 168 -6.10 6.66 16.54
N LEU A 169 -5.92 7.94 16.18
CA LEU A 169 -4.95 8.39 15.18
C LEU A 169 -3.54 7.91 15.51
N TYR A 170 -3.09 8.03 16.77
CA TYR A 170 -1.79 7.52 17.20
C TYR A 170 -1.65 6.00 16.97
N LYS A 171 -2.68 5.22 17.31
CA LYS A 171 -2.67 3.76 17.09
C LYS A 171 -2.60 3.41 15.61
N ASP A 172 -3.36 4.11 14.77
CA ASP A 172 -3.39 3.86 13.33
C ASP A 172 -2.08 4.25 12.66
N VAL A 173 -1.47 5.38 13.05
CA VAL A 173 -0.16 5.81 12.56
C VAL A 173 0.94 4.85 13.00
N LEU A 174 0.89 4.34 14.24
CA LEU A 174 1.82 3.33 14.72
C LEU A 174 1.70 2.03 13.92
N TYR A 175 0.47 1.55 13.68
CA TYR A 175 0.22 0.39 12.83
C TYR A 175 0.80 0.58 11.42
N LEU A 176 0.48 1.69 10.76
CA LEU A 176 0.97 1.98 9.40
C LEU A 176 2.49 2.10 9.37
N THR A 177 3.09 2.72 10.38
CA THR A 177 4.55 2.80 10.49
C THR A 177 5.16 1.41 10.64
N SER A 178 4.59 0.55 11.49
CA SER A 178 5.06 -0.82 11.69
C SER A 178 4.96 -1.68 10.43
N VAL A 179 3.94 -1.46 9.60
CA VAL A 179 3.78 -2.16 8.33
C VAL A 179 4.70 -1.61 7.24
N LEU A 180 4.85 -0.29 7.16
CA LEU A 180 5.42 0.38 5.98
C LEU A 180 6.89 0.77 6.13
N TRP A 181 7.45 0.87 7.34
CA TRP A 181 8.80 1.44 7.49
C TRP A 181 9.90 0.60 6.85
N THR A 182 9.78 -0.71 7.02
CA THR A 182 10.65 -1.72 6.41
C THR A 182 9.76 -2.84 5.91
N HIS A 183 9.63 -2.96 4.59
CA HIS A 183 8.71 -3.93 4.00
C HIS A 183 9.24 -4.48 2.68
N ALA A 184 8.65 -5.59 2.25
CA ALA A 184 8.76 -6.13 0.92
C ALA A 184 7.47 -5.87 0.13
N LYS A 185 7.60 -5.56 -1.16
CA LYS A 185 6.51 -5.65 -2.12
C LYS A 185 6.85 -6.72 -3.15
N VAL A 186 5.98 -7.71 -3.32
CA VAL A 186 6.21 -8.86 -4.21
C VAL A 186 5.31 -8.72 -5.43
N GLY A 187 5.85 -9.00 -6.62
CA GLY A 187 5.12 -9.09 -7.87
C GLY A 187 5.12 -10.52 -8.39
N LEU A 188 3.97 -10.96 -8.92
CA LEU A 188 3.79 -12.30 -9.46
C LEU A 188 3.99 -12.33 -10.97
N GLU A 189 4.34 -13.51 -11.47
CA GLU A 189 4.33 -13.80 -12.90
C GLU A 189 2.93 -13.67 -13.48
N PHE A 190 2.85 -13.15 -14.70
CA PHE A 190 1.59 -13.05 -15.43
C PHE A 190 1.81 -12.85 -16.93
N ASP A 191 1.30 -13.78 -17.74
CA ASP A 191 1.10 -13.61 -19.18
C ASP A 191 -0.39 -13.30 -19.48
N PRO A 192 -0.72 -12.09 -19.96
CA PRO A 192 -2.10 -11.71 -20.25
C PRO A 192 -2.78 -12.54 -21.36
N LYS A 193 -2.03 -13.33 -22.14
CA LYS A 193 -2.60 -14.19 -23.20
C LYS A 193 -3.02 -15.57 -22.69
N ASP A 194 -2.29 -16.08 -21.71
CA ASP A 194 -2.37 -17.49 -21.32
C ASP A 194 -2.84 -17.68 -19.87
N ASP A 195 -2.69 -16.66 -19.02
CA ASP A 195 -2.96 -16.78 -17.58
C ASP A 195 -4.29 -16.13 -17.18
N GLU A 196 -5.01 -16.78 -16.26
CA GLU A 196 -6.19 -16.19 -15.61
C GLU A 196 -5.75 -15.16 -14.55
N PRO A 197 -6.32 -13.94 -14.48
CA PRO A 197 -5.90 -12.92 -13.51
C PRO A 197 -6.02 -13.34 -12.03
N ARG A 198 -6.95 -14.24 -11.73
CA ARG A 198 -7.17 -14.82 -10.39
C ARG A 198 -6.42 -16.13 -10.16
N GLY A 199 -5.72 -16.63 -11.18
CA GLY A 199 -4.96 -17.86 -11.13
C GLY A 199 -3.74 -17.76 -10.22
N ALA A 200 -3.31 -18.91 -9.70
CA ALA A 200 -2.05 -19.04 -8.97
C ALA A 200 -0.87 -18.62 -9.86
N ALA A 201 0.16 -18.04 -9.25
CA ALA A 201 1.41 -17.71 -9.94
C ALA A 201 2.59 -17.61 -8.99
N ASN A 202 3.77 -17.72 -9.58
CA ASN A 202 5.03 -17.68 -8.86
C ASN A 202 5.47 -16.23 -8.61
N PRO A 203 6.06 -15.94 -7.43
CA PRO A 203 6.70 -14.65 -7.18
C PRO A 203 7.99 -14.55 -8.01
N ILE A 204 8.04 -13.55 -8.90
CA ILE A 204 9.20 -13.35 -9.80
C ILE A 204 10.01 -12.09 -9.46
N SER A 205 9.47 -11.22 -8.62
CA SER A 205 10.16 -10.03 -8.16
C SER A 205 9.78 -9.67 -6.74
N ALA A 206 10.73 -9.10 -6.01
CA ALA A 206 10.50 -8.48 -4.73
C ALA A 206 11.26 -7.16 -4.63
N TRP A 207 10.62 -6.15 -4.05
CA TRP A 207 11.22 -4.85 -3.77
C TRP A 207 11.35 -4.71 -2.27
N LEU A 208 12.59 -4.73 -1.77
CA LEU A 208 12.89 -4.53 -0.35
C LEU A 208 13.00 -3.02 -0.10
N VAL A 209 12.04 -2.49 0.64
CA VAL A 209 11.87 -1.06 0.85
C VAL A 209 12.22 -0.68 2.28
N GLN A 210 13.02 0.37 2.41
CA GLN A 210 13.35 1.00 3.67
C GLN A 210 13.05 2.49 3.58
N LEU A 211 12.09 2.96 4.38
CA LEU A 211 11.81 4.39 4.47
C LEU A 211 12.96 5.15 5.16
N GLY A 212 13.88 4.47 5.85
CA GLY A 212 15.13 5.06 6.32
C GLY A 212 14.96 6.04 7.48
N LYS A 213 15.76 7.11 7.52
CA LYS A 213 15.74 8.11 8.60
C LYS A 213 14.48 8.98 8.49
N PRO A 214 13.67 9.17 9.56
CA PRO A 214 12.42 9.93 9.46
C PRO A 214 12.58 11.34 8.89
N GLU A 215 13.67 12.03 9.23
CA GLU A 215 13.88 13.45 8.90
C GLU A 215 14.29 13.71 7.44
N THR A 216 14.60 12.68 6.66
CA THR A 216 15.02 12.82 5.24
C THR A 216 13.90 12.40 4.31
N ASP A 217 14.03 12.71 3.01
CA ASP A 217 13.14 12.18 1.97
C ASP A 217 13.71 10.91 1.30
N GLU A 218 14.87 10.45 1.78
CA GLU A 218 15.52 9.25 1.26
C GLU A 218 14.66 8.01 1.54
N VAL A 219 14.38 7.24 0.49
CA VAL A 219 13.77 5.91 0.57
C VAL A 219 14.66 4.99 -0.27
N ARG A 220 15.07 3.86 0.32
CA ARG A 220 15.86 2.85 -0.37
C ARG A 220 14.95 1.75 -0.88
N VAL A 221 15.16 1.36 -2.13
CA VAL A 221 14.51 0.20 -2.74
C VAL A 221 15.59 -0.69 -3.32
N VAL A 222 15.67 -1.92 -2.84
CA VAL A 222 16.53 -2.97 -3.41
C VAL A 222 15.65 -3.90 -4.22
N LEU A 223 16.03 -4.14 -5.47
CA LEU A 223 15.31 -5.04 -6.37
C LEU A 223 15.90 -6.44 -6.22
N ALA A 224 15.02 -7.41 -6.02
CA ALA A 224 15.32 -8.83 -6.04
C ALA A 224 14.50 -9.51 -7.14
N GLU A 225 15.11 -10.47 -7.81
CA GLU A 225 14.48 -11.27 -8.87
C GLU A 225 14.36 -12.73 -8.38
N GLY A 226 13.29 -13.41 -8.78
CA GLY A 226 13.12 -14.84 -8.51
C GLY A 226 14.20 -15.65 -9.23
N ILE A 227 14.83 -16.59 -8.49
CA ILE A 227 15.92 -17.43 -8.99
C ILE A 227 15.40 -18.47 -9.99
N ASP A 228 14.18 -18.95 -9.79
CA ASP A 228 13.47 -19.86 -10.69
C ASP A 228 12.54 -19.06 -11.61
N ARG A 229 13.08 -18.37 -12.62
CA ARG A 229 12.29 -18.25 -13.86
C ARG A 229 12.35 -19.64 -14.48
N PRO A 230 11.26 -20.40 -14.60
CA PRO A 230 11.31 -21.66 -15.32
C PRO A 230 11.88 -21.37 -16.72
N GLU A 231 13.08 -21.88 -17.00
CA GLU A 231 13.65 -21.86 -18.33
C GLU A 231 12.71 -22.65 -19.24
N GLY A 232 12.04 -21.95 -20.15
CA GLY A 232 11.23 -22.56 -21.21
C GLY A 232 9.80 -22.89 -20.81
N ARG A 233 8.88 -21.95 -21.04
CA ARG A 233 7.60 -22.36 -21.64
C ARG A 233 7.97 -22.76 -23.06
N ALA A 234 8.09 -24.07 -23.32
CA ALA A 234 8.45 -24.57 -24.63
C ALA A 234 7.56 -23.90 -25.68
N ASP A 235 8.18 -23.21 -26.63
CA ASP A 235 7.51 -22.82 -27.86
C ASP A 235 6.85 -24.08 -28.43
N LYS A 236 5.57 -23.93 -28.76
CA LYS A 236 4.68 -24.96 -29.31
C LYS A 236 5.46 -25.95 -30.17
N GLU A 237 5.46 -27.23 -29.77
CA GLU A 237 5.75 -28.29 -30.72
C GLU A 237 4.75 -28.17 -31.87
N ASP A 238 5.27 -27.85 -33.06
CA ASP A 238 4.60 -28.10 -34.32
C ASP A 238 4.25 -29.58 -34.35
N VAL A 239 2.98 -29.90 -34.13
CA VAL A 239 2.42 -31.22 -34.41
C VAL A 239 2.49 -31.38 -35.95
N PRO A 240 3.26 -32.34 -36.48
CA PRO A 240 3.18 -32.65 -37.90
C PRO A 240 1.77 -33.16 -38.18
N SER A 241 1.11 -32.53 -39.15
CA SER A 241 -0.10 -33.09 -39.76
C SER A 241 0.31 -34.33 -40.54
N ASP A 242 0.13 -35.51 -39.94
CA ASP A 242 0.23 -36.76 -40.67
C ASP A 242 -1.05 -37.00 -41.49
N GLU A 243 -0.80 -37.42 -42.73
CA GLU A 243 -1.71 -37.79 -43.82
C GLU A 243 -2.65 -38.95 -43.51
#